data_AF-A0A0R3PX71-F1
#
_entry.id   AF-A0A0R3PX71-F1
#
_cell.length_a   1.000
_cell.length_b   1.000
_cell.length_c   1.000
_cell.angle_alpha   90.00
_cell.angle_beta   90.00
_cell.angle_gamma   90.00
#
_symmetry.space_group_name_H-M   'P 1'
#
loop_
_entity.id
_entity.type
_entity.pdbx_description
1 polymer ?
#
loop_
_entity_poly.entity_id
_entity_poly.type
_entity_poly.pdbx_seq_one_letter_code
_entity_poly.pdbx_strand_id
1 'polypeptide(L)'
;MLLLKRTEKLKIMVAIVKLSAELRCAYCVCLMGVYWMTETLPLAVTAMIPVVLFPLTGVMTCKAVAQQFVNVGLFDTNFLYIGGLIVALAIEKCFLHKRIALFVLKMVGSDPKL
;
A
#
# COMPACT_ATOMS: atom_id res chain seq x y z
N MET A 1 14.81 26.18 -14.56
CA MET A 1 14.88 25.92 -13.10
C MET A 1 14.59 24.46 -12.71
N LEU A 2 13.77 23.69 -13.44
CA LEU A 2 13.50 22.26 -13.17
C LEU A 2 14.71 21.32 -13.39
N LEU A 3 15.66 21.69 -14.25
CA LEU A 3 16.84 20.86 -14.59
C LEU A 3 17.94 20.87 -13.49
N LEU A 4 18.06 21.96 -12.73
CA LEU A 4 18.99 22.07 -11.59
C LEU A 4 18.52 21.25 -10.37
N LYS A 5 17.21 21.20 -10.11
CA LYS A 5 16.62 20.31 -9.09
C LYS A 5 16.82 18.83 -9.42
N ARG A 6 16.88 18.47 -10.71
CA ARG A 6 17.07 17.09 -11.18
C ARG A 6 18.51 16.62 -11.01
N THR A 7 19.49 17.50 -11.19
CA THR A 7 20.92 17.21 -11.01
C THR A 7 21.31 17.06 -9.54
N GLU A 8 20.76 17.89 -8.64
CA GLU A 8 20.96 17.76 -7.19
C GLU A 8 20.32 16.46 -6.63
N LYS A 9 19.09 16.13 -7.07
CA LYS A 9 18.45 14.85 -6.71
C LYS A 9 19.26 13.63 -7.17
N LEU A 10 19.92 13.73 -8.33
CA LEU A 10 20.75 12.65 -8.87
C LEU A 10 22.06 12.48 -8.09
N LYS A 11 22.70 13.59 -7.68
CA LYS A 11 23.90 13.55 -6.81
C LYS A 11 23.60 12.94 -5.44
N ILE A 12 22.45 13.26 -4.86
CA ILE A 12 22.00 12.70 -3.58
C ILE A 12 21.83 11.18 -3.70
N MET A 13 21.21 10.68 -4.78
CA MET A 13 21.10 9.23 -5.02
C MET A 13 22.47 8.55 -5.13
N VAL A 14 23.43 9.14 -5.85
CA VAL A 14 24.78 8.57 -6.00
C VAL A 14 25.56 8.60 -4.67
N ALA A 15 25.37 9.63 -3.85
CA ALA A 15 26.00 9.72 -2.53
C ALA A 15 25.45 8.66 -1.54
N ILE A 16 24.15 8.36 -1.62
CA ILE A 16 23.49 7.34 -0.78
C ILE A 16 24.03 5.93 -1.07
N VAL A 17 24.41 5.61 -2.31
CA VAL A 17 24.98 4.30 -2.66
C VAL A 17 26.33 4.04 -1.97
N LYS A 18 27.09 5.09 -1.62
CA LYS A 18 28.37 4.97 -0.91
C LYS A 18 28.23 4.70 0.60
N LEU A 19 27.00 4.68 1.12
CA LEU A 19 26.70 4.62 2.54
C LEU A 19 26.49 3.18 3.02
N SER A 20 26.51 2.96 4.34
CA SER A 20 26.24 1.63 4.92
C SER A 20 24.84 1.14 4.54
N ALA A 21 24.63 -0.19 4.51
CA ALA A 21 23.38 -0.78 4.04
C ALA A 21 22.18 -0.36 4.91
N GLU A 22 22.40 -0.19 6.22
CA GLU A 22 21.38 0.20 7.19
C GLU A 22 20.88 1.62 6.90
N LEU A 23 21.78 2.55 6.56
CA LEU A 23 21.40 3.94 6.31
C LEU A 23 20.67 4.12 4.97
N ARG A 24 20.97 3.27 3.98
CA ARG A 24 20.23 3.22 2.72
C ARG A 24 18.79 2.74 2.93
N CYS A 25 18.59 1.74 3.79
CA CYS A 25 17.27 1.27 4.19
C CYS A 25 16.51 2.37 4.95
N ALA A 26 17.13 2.98 5.96
CA ALA A 26 16.53 4.06 6.75
C ALA A 26 16.08 5.23 5.86
N TYR A 27 16.91 5.64 4.90
CA TYR A 27 16.54 6.68 3.94
C TYR A 27 15.25 6.34 3.17
N CYS A 28 15.14 5.12 2.64
CA CYS A 28 13.97 4.69 1.89
C CYS A 28 12.70 4.67 2.77
N VAL A 29 12.81 4.21 4.03
CA VAL A 29 11.71 4.18 4.98
C VAL A 29 11.27 5.59 5.37
N CYS A 30 12.20 6.50 5.68
CA CYS A 30 11.88 7.89 5.98
C CYS A 30 11.20 8.58 4.79
N LEU A 31 11.72 8.36 3.57
CA LEU A 31 11.14 8.93 2.37
C LEU A 31 9.70 8.43 2.16
N MET A 32 9.47 7.12 2.29
CA MET A 32 8.13 6.53 2.22
C MET A 32 7.19 7.10 3.29
N GLY A 33 7.66 7.25 4.53
CA GLY A 33 6.88 7.84 5.63
C GLY A 33 6.47 9.29 5.35
N VAL A 34 7.36 10.11 4.80
CA VAL A 34 7.03 11.49 4.41
C VAL A 34 5.96 11.50 3.30
N TYR A 35 6.07 10.63 2.30
CA TYR A 35 5.05 10.55 1.24
C TYR A 35 3.70 10.05 1.74
N TRP A 36 3.67 9.15 2.74
CA TRP A 36 2.42 8.74 3.38
C TRP A 36 1.79 9.87 4.19
N MET A 37 2.58 10.61 5.00
CA MET A 37 2.04 11.71 5.81
C MET A 37 1.56 12.90 4.97
N THR A 38 2.18 13.12 3.80
CA THR A 38 1.83 14.26 2.94
C THR A 38 0.72 13.96 1.94
N GLU A 39 0.35 12.68 1.75
CA GLU A 39 -0.63 12.21 0.77
C GLU A 39 -0.49 12.85 -0.63
N THR A 40 0.72 13.26 -0.99
CA THR A 40 0.99 14.00 -2.23
C THR A 40 0.83 13.13 -3.48
N LEU A 41 0.87 11.81 -3.31
CA LEU A 41 0.68 10.80 -4.35
C LEU A 41 -0.38 9.78 -3.87
N PRO A 42 -1.10 9.13 -4.81
CA PRO A 42 -2.01 8.05 -4.45
C PRO A 42 -1.31 6.98 -3.61
N LEU A 43 -1.98 6.48 -2.57
CA LEU A 43 -1.45 5.47 -1.64
C LEU A 43 -0.81 4.27 -2.36
N ALA A 44 -1.41 3.81 -3.45
CA ALA A 44 -0.88 2.71 -4.27
C ALA A 44 0.48 3.04 -4.89
N VAL A 45 0.67 4.27 -5.39
CA VAL A 45 1.94 4.72 -5.99
C VAL A 45 3.00 4.87 -4.91
N THR A 46 2.64 5.43 -3.75
CA THR A 46 3.53 5.57 -2.60
C THR A 46 3.99 4.20 -2.08
N ALA A 47 3.12 3.20 -2.07
CA ALA A 47 3.49 1.83 -1.69
C ALA A 47 4.49 1.16 -2.65
N MET A 48 4.56 1.59 -3.92
CA MET A 48 5.52 1.05 -4.89
C MET A 48 6.92 1.66 -4.80
N ILE A 49 7.09 2.76 -4.07
CA ILE A 49 8.37 3.44 -3.86
C ILE A 49 9.50 2.48 -3.43
N PRO A 50 9.37 1.65 -2.37
CA PRO A 50 10.42 0.71 -1.96
C PRO A 50 10.72 -0.36 -3.00
N VAL A 51 9.75 -0.74 -3.84
CA VAL A 51 9.95 -1.73 -4.92
C VAL A 51 11.00 -1.26 -5.91
N VAL A 52 11.06 0.04 -6.16
CA VAL A 52 12.01 0.66 -7.09
C VAL A 52 13.28 1.13 -6.36
N LEU A 53 13.14 1.71 -5.17
CA LEU A 53 14.27 2.29 -4.43
C LEU A 53 15.21 1.24 -3.83
N PHE A 54 14.71 0.12 -3.32
CA PHE A 54 15.55 -0.92 -2.74
C PHE A 54 16.54 -1.54 -3.75
N PRO A 55 16.14 -1.92 -4.98
CA PRO A 55 17.10 -2.40 -5.97
C PRO A 55 18.02 -1.28 -6.48
N LEU A 56 17.53 -0.04 -6.62
CA LEU A 56 18.37 1.09 -7.06
C LEU A 56 19.45 1.47 -6.05
N THR A 57 19.16 1.38 -4.75
CA THR A 57 20.11 1.66 -3.67
C THR A 57 20.98 0.45 -3.31
N GLY A 58 20.73 -0.71 -3.93
CA GLY A 58 21.48 -1.94 -3.70
C GLY A 58 21.23 -2.56 -2.33
N VAL A 59 20.08 -2.30 -1.70
CA VAL A 59 19.69 -2.88 -0.40
C VAL A 59 19.21 -4.32 -0.58
N MET A 60 18.43 -4.59 -1.63
CA MET A 60 17.91 -5.92 -1.94
C MET A 60 17.86 -6.15 -3.46
N THR A 61 17.88 -7.41 -3.89
CA THR A 61 17.74 -7.75 -5.33
C THR A 61 16.30 -7.55 -5.81
N CYS A 62 16.12 -7.23 -7.09
CA CYS A 62 14.78 -7.05 -7.67
C CYS A 62 13.87 -8.27 -7.42
N LYS A 63 14.44 -9.48 -7.48
CA LYS A 63 13.70 -10.72 -7.23
C LYS A 63 13.22 -10.82 -5.78
N ALA A 64 14.08 -10.52 -4.81
CA ALA A 64 13.73 -10.57 -3.40
C ALA A 64 12.65 -9.52 -3.04
N VAL A 65 12.76 -8.31 -3.59
CA VAL A 65 11.79 -7.24 -3.37
C VAL A 65 10.45 -7.56 -4.04
N ALA A 66 10.47 -8.07 -5.27
CA ALA A 66 9.26 -8.50 -5.96
C ALA A 66 8.58 -9.67 -5.24
N GLN A 67 9.36 -10.60 -4.66
CA GLN A 67 8.82 -11.68 -3.83
C GLN A 67 8.15 -11.16 -2.56
N GLN A 68 8.66 -10.09 -1.94
CA GLN A 68 8.04 -9.50 -0.74
C GLN A 68 6.80 -8.64 -1.06
N PHE A 69 6.77 -8.02 -2.24
CA PHE A 69 5.65 -7.17 -2.66
C PHE A 69 4.48 -7.97 -3.22
N VAL A 70 4.80 -8.96 -4.06
CA VAL A 70 3.80 -9.82 -4.72
C VAL A 70 3.52 -11.08 -3.92
N ASN A 71 4.31 -11.38 -2.86
CA ASN A 71 4.24 -12.59 -2.04
C ASN A 71 3.81 -13.79 -2.88
N VAL A 72 4.80 -14.37 -3.59
CA VAL A 72 4.64 -15.51 -4.50
C VAL A 72 4.38 -16.80 -3.71
N GLY A 73 3.47 -16.75 -2.74
CA GLY A 73 3.22 -17.77 -1.74
C GLY A 73 1.73 -18.04 -1.49
N LEU A 74 0.84 -17.88 -2.47
CA LEU A 74 -0.57 -18.37 -2.54
C LEU A 74 -1.54 -18.06 -1.35
N PHE A 75 -1.07 -17.60 -0.18
CA PHE A 75 -1.84 -17.44 1.05
C PHE A 75 -1.42 -16.18 1.82
N ASP A 76 -1.46 -15.04 1.13
CA ASP A 76 -1.08 -13.75 1.70
C ASP A 76 -2.28 -12.86 1.99
N THR A 77 -2.12 -11.99 2.99
CA THR A 77 -3.15 -11.07 3.51
C THR A 77 -3.75 -10.18 2.43
N ASN A 78 -2.97 -9.82 1.40
CA ASN A 78 -3.43 -9.05 0.24
C ASN A 78 -4.48 -9.81 -0.57
N PHE A 79 -4.31 -11.12 -0.78
CA PHE A 79 -5.27 -11.94 -1.52
C PHE A 79 -6.54 -12.18 -0.70
N LEU A 80 -6.41 -12.33 0.62
CA LEU A 80 -7.56 -12.35 1.54
C LEU A 80 -8.35 -11.04 1.46
N TYR A 81 -7.67 -9.89 1.41
CA TYR A 81 -8.33 -8.60 1.26
C TYR A 81 -9.09 -8.49 -0.06
N ILE A 82 -8.47 -8.88 -1.18
CA ILE A 82 -9.11 -8.92 -2.49
C ILE A 82 -10.31 -9.89 -2.49
N GLY A 83 -10.15 -11.09 -1.94
CA GLY A 83 -11.25 -12.06 -1.79
C GLY A 83 -12.39 -11.52 -0.94
N GLY A 84 -12.09 -10.86 0.18
CA GLY A 84 -13.06 -10.19 1.04
C GLY A 84 -13.82 -9.08 0.31
N LEU A 85 -13.12 -8.27 -0.50
CA LEU A 85 -13.76 -7.25 -1.34
C LEU A 85 -14.67 -7.88 -2.41
N ILE A 86 -14.24 -8.97 -3.06
CA ILE A 86 -15.07 -9.70 -4.02
C ILE A 86 -16.33 -10.25 -3.35
N VAL A 87 -16.21 -10.81 -2.15
CA VAL A 87 -17.35 -11.30 -1.37
C VAL A 87 -18.27 -10.14 -0.97
N ALA A 88 -17.72 -9.01 -0.53
CA ALA A 88 -18.51 -7.82 -0.21
C ALA A 88 -19.31 -7.31 -1.42
N LEU A 89 -18.68 -7.26 -2.60
CA LEU A 89 -19.35 -6.92 -3.85
C LEU A 89 -20.44 -7.93 -4.22
N ALA A 90 -20.20 -9.23 -4.01
CA ALA A 90 -21.21 -10.26 -4.23
C ALA A 90 -22.42 -10.09 -3.30
N ILE A 91 -22.19 -9.78 -2.02
CA ILE A 91 -23.24 -9.47 -1.02
C ILE A 91 -24.03 -8.22 -1.43
N GLU A 92 -23.37 -7.22 -2.00
CA GLU A 92 -24.01 -6.02 -2.54
C GLU A 92 -24.94 -6.36 -3.71
N LYS A 93 -24.44 -7.10 -4.70
CA LYS A 93 -25.19 -7.50 -5.91
C LYS A 93 -26.38 -8.41 -5.61
N CYS A 94 -26.26 -9.29 -4.62
CA CYS A 94 -27.36 -10.13 -4.16
C CYS A 94 -28.33 -9.42 -3.20
N PHE A 95 -28.10 -8.12 -2.91
CA PHE A 95 -28.84 -7.32 -1.93
C PHE A 95 -28.98 -8.00 -0.56
N LEU A 96 -28.03 -8.88 -0.20
CA LEU A 96 -28.12 -9.70 1.01
C LEU A 96 -28.06 -8.82 2.26
N HIS A 97 -27.25 -7.77 2.24
CA HIS A 97 -27.19 -6.75 3.30
C HIS A 97 -28.56 -6.10 3.58
N LYS A 98 -29.39 -5.84 2.55
CA LYS A 98 -30.76 -5.31 2.72
C LYS A 98 -31.72 -6.35 3.30
N ARG A 99 -31.62 -7.61 2.87
CA ARG A 99 -32.44 -8.70 3.44
C ARG A 99 -32.18 -8.87 4.93
N ILE A 100 -30.91 -8.83 5.33
CA ILE A 100 -30.51 -8.91 6.74
C ILE A 100 -31.01 -7.69 7.51
N ALA A 101 -30.83 -6.47 6.97
CA ALA A 101 -31.33 -5.25 7.61
C ALA A 101 -32.85 -5.28 7.84
N LEU A 102 -33.63 -5.68 6.83
CA LEU A 102 -35.09 -5.81 6.95
C LEU A 102 -35.51 -6.93 7.90
N PHE A 103 -34.77 -8.04 7.96
CA PHE A 103 -35.03 -9.11 8.92
C PHE A 103 -34.83 -8.63 10.36
N VAL A 104 -33.73 -7.92 10.62
CA VAL A 104 -33.46 -7.33 11.94
C VAL A 104 -34.54 -6.28 12.30
N LEU A 105 -34.92 -5.41 11.36
CA LEU A 105 -36.00 -4.43 11.56
C LEU A 105 -37.35 -5.09 11.87
N LYS A 106 -37.66 -6.24 11.26
CA LYS A 106 -38.87 -7.00 11.58
C LYS A 106 -38.83 -7.61 12.99
N MET A 107 -37.66 -8.00 13.48
CA MET A 107 -37.51 -8.57 14.82
C MET A 107 -37.54 -7.51 15.93
N VAL A 108 -36.88 -6.37 15.72
CA VAL A 108 -36.77 -5.29 16.72
C VAL A 108 -37.97 -4.34 16.67
N GLY A 109 -38.63 -4.22 15.52
CA GLY A 109 -39.71 -3.25 15.30
C GLY A 109 -39.21 -1.96 14.64
N SER A 110 -40.15 -1.14 14.17
CA SER A 110 -39.88 0.07 13.37
C SER A 110 -39.72 1.33 14.19
N ASP A 111 -39.77 1.24 15.53
CA ASP A 111 -39.70 2.39 16.42
C ASP A 111 -38.24 2.70 16.80
N PRO A 112 -37.62 3.76 16.26
CA PRO A 112 -36.24 4.14 16.58
C PRO A 112 -36.10 4.83 17.94
N LYS A 113 -37.13 4.76 18.81
CA LYS A 113 -37.21 5.43 20.11
C LYS A 113 -37.69 4.48 21.19
N LEU A 114 -36.78 3.67 21.71
CA LEU A 114 -36.78 3.18 23.08
C LEU A 114 -35.39 3.42 23.65
#